data_AF-A0A5K8AKG4-F1
#
_entry.id   AF-A0A5K8AKG4-F1
#
_cell.length_a   1.000
_cell.length_b   1.000
_cell.length_c   1.000
_cell.angle_alpha   90.00
_cell.angle_beta   90.00
_cell.angle_gamma   90.00
#
_symmetry.space_group_name_H-M   'P 1'
#
loop_
_entity.id
_entity.type
_entity.pdbx_description
1 polymer ?
#
loop_
_entity_poly.entity_id
_entity_poly.type
_entity_poly.pdbx_seq_one_letter_code
_entity_poly.pdbx_strand_id
1 'polypeptide(L)' 'MGKGKRLKKLRRTSEASFSDKFQETFTRDFQKEVKNSELWDEIVAQYGEKRALEIIRECKAEVKTDMEIK' A
#
# COMPACT_ATOMS: atom_id res chain seq x y z
N MET A 1 -31.06 -10.46 17.04
CA MET A 1 -29.78 -9.87 16.57
C MET A 1 -29.52 -8.55 17.31
N GLY A 2 -28.72 -8.56 18.38
CA GLY A 2 -28.54 -7.40 19.27
C GLY A 2 -27.76 -6.22 18.65
N LYS A 3 -28.06 -5.00 19.11
CA LYS A 3 -27.46 -3.73 18.61
C LYS A 3 -25.92 -3.76 18.61
N GLY A 4 -25.30 -4.37 19.62
CA GLY A 4 -23.84 -4.51 19.72
C GLY A 4 -23.22 -5.34 18.58
N LYS A 5 -23.86 -6.43 18.14
CA LYS A 5 -23.39 -7.24 17.00
C LYS A 5 -23.42 -6.44 15.69
N ARG A 6 -24.42 -5.57 15.52
CA ARG A 6 -24.56 -4.69 14.34
C ARG A 6 -23.45 -3.65 14.30
N LEU A 7 -23.18 -2.98 15.42
CA LEU A 7 -22.10 -2.00 15.55
C LEU A 7 -20.71 -2.59 15.27
N LYS A 8 -20.42 -3.80 15.79
CA LYS A 8 -19.14 -4.48 15.55
C LYS A 8 -18.93 -4.83 14.07
N LYS A 9 -20.00 -5.25 13.37
CA LYS A 9 -19.94 -5.51 11.92
C LYS A 9 -19.66 -4.25 11.11
N LEU A 10 -20.33 -3.14 11.45
CA LEU A 10 -20.14 -1.82 10.81
C LEU A 10 -18.71 -1.28 10.97
N ARG A 11 -18.13 -1.40 12.17
CA ARG A 11 -16.73 -0.99 12.42
C ARG A 11 -15.75 -1.78 11.56
N ARG A 12 -15.86 -3.11 11.56
CA ARG A 12 -14.98 -3.97 10.77
C ARG A 12 -15.07 -3.70 9.26
N THR A 13 -16.26 -3.43 8.73
CA THR A 13 -16.41 -3.05 7.32
C THR A 13 -15.80 -1.68 7.02
N SER A 14 -15.92 -0.72 7.95
CA SER A 14 -15.31 0.60 7.82
C SER A 14 -13.78 0.54 7.87
N GLU A 15 -13.21 -0.25 8.76
CA GLU A 15 -11.76 -0.47 8.90
C GLU A 15 -11.18 -1.13 7.65
N ALA A 16 -11.84 -2.16 7.12
CA ALA A 16 -11.43 -2.80 5.85
C ALA A 16 -11.42 -1.78 4.70
N SER A 17 -12.49 -1.00 4.54
CA SER A 17 -12.56 0.05 3.51
C SER A 17 -11.54 1.17 3.68
N PHE A 18 -11.10 1.46 4.90
CA PHE A 18 -10.04 2.45 5.14
C PHE A 18 -8.67 1.88 4.80
N SER A 19 -8.37 0.65 5.26
CA SER A 19 -7.10 -0.04 4.96
C SER A 19 -6.88 -0.19 3.47
N ASP A 20 -7.90 -0.62 2.72
CA ASP A 20 -7.82 -0.80 1.27
C ASP A 20 -7.50 0.53 0.55
N LYS A 21 -8.21 1.61 0.94
CA LYS A 21 -7.99 2.95 0.35
C LYS A 21 -6.63 3.53 0.72
N PHE A 22 -6.20 3.33 1.97
CA PHE A 22 -4.89 3.77 2.43
C PHE A 22 -3.78 3.04 1.68
N GLN A 23 -3.91 1.72 1.53
CA GLN A 23 -2.97 0.89 0.80
C GLN A 23 -2.84 1.32 -0.67
N GLU A 24 -3.96 1.60 -1.33
CA GLU A 24 -3.97 2.05 -2.73
C GLU A 24 -3.32 3.44 -2.87
N THR A 25 -3.66 4.37 -1.98
CA THR A 25 -3.12 5.74 -2.01
C THR A 25 -1.62 5.74 -1.73
N PHE A 26 -1.20 5.01 -0.70
CA PHE A 26 0.21 4.88 -0.32
C PHE A 26 1.04 4.20 -1.41
N THR A 27 0.52 3.12 -2.02
CA THR A 27 1.19 2.47 -3.15
C THR A 27 1.40 3.46 -4.29
N ARG A 28 0.37 4.23 -4.66
CA ARG A 28 0.47 5.19 -5.76
C ARG A 28 1.48 6.31 -5.47
N ASP A 29 1.48 6.83 -4.25
CA ASP A 29 2.37 7.92 -3.88
C ASP A 29 3.82 7.44 -3.76
N PHE A 30 4.04 6.24 -3.21
CA PHE A 30 5.35 5.59 -3.18
C PHE A 30 5.91 5.33 -4.58
N GLN A 31 5.09 4.79 -5.50
CA GLN A 31 5.50 4.58 -6.90
C GLN A 31 5.90 5.89 -7.61
N LYS A 32 5.26 7.02 -7.25
CA LYS A 32 5.61 8.34 -7.79
C LYS A 32 6.91 8.87 -7.19
N GLU A 33 7.08 8.75 -5.87
CA GLU A 33 8.29 9.19 -5.19
C GLU A 33 9.52 8.42 -5.66
N VAL A 34 9.42 7.09 -5.78
CA VAL A 34 10.53 6.26 -6.27
C VAL A 34 10.95 6.73 -7.66
N LYS A 35 10.02 6.93 -8.60
CA LYS A 35 10.31 7.41 -9.96
C LYS A 35 10.98 8.78 -10.02
N ASN A 36 10.76 9.63 -9.01
CA ASN A 36 11.36 10.96 -8.93
C ASN A 36 12.64 10.99 -8.08
N SER A 37 13.10 9.84 -7.58
CA SER A 37 14.27 9.71 -6.71
C SER A 37 15.48 9.16 -7.46
N GLU A 38 16.67 9.43 -6.95
CA GLU A 38 17.93 8.85 -7.44
C GLU A 38 17.93 7.31 -7.39
N LEU A 39 17.10 6.73 -6.51
CA LEU A 39 16.89 5.29 -6.42
C LEU A 39 16.31 4.70 -7.72
N TRP A 40 15.49 5.46 -8.45
CA TRP A 40 14.96 4.99 -9.74
C TRP A 40 16.06 4.83 -10.76
N ASP A 41 16.99 5.79 -10.83
CA ASP A 41 18.12 5.72 -11.74
C ASP A 41 19.02 4.52 -11.42
N GLU A 42 19.22 4.21 -10.13
CA GLU A 42 19.94 3.01 -9.71
C GLU A 42 19.21 1.71 -10.12
N ILE A 43 17.89 1.65 -9.92
CA ILE A 43 17.07 0.48 -10.31
C ILE A 43 17.07 0.31 -11.84
N VAL A 44 16.94 1.39 -12.59
CA VAL A 44 17.01 1.37 -14.06
C VAL A 44 18.40 0.98 -14.54
N ALA A 45 19.47 1.46 -13.89
CA ALA A 45 20.84 1.09 -14.23
C ALA A 45 21.11 -0.40 -13.98
N GLN A 46 20.55 -0.99 -12.92
CA GLN A 46 20.75 -2.41 -12.61
C GLN A 46 19.88 -3.35 -13.44
N TYR A 47 18.59 -3.04 -13.63
CA TYR A 47 17.63 -3.97 -14.20
C TYR A 47 17.14 -3.58 -15.60
N GLY A 48 17.42 -2.36 -16.04
CA GLY A 48 16.88 -1.77 -17.24
C GLY A 48 15.46 -1.23 -17.05
N GLU A 49 15.10 -0.24 -17.86
CA GLU A 49 13.85 0.53 -17.74
C GLU A 49 12.58 -0.35 -17.72
N LYS A 50 12.52 -1.37 -18.58
CA LYS A 50 11.37 -2.28 -18.68
C LYS A 50 11.17 -3.09 -17.40
N ARG A 51 12.25 -3.61 -16.83
CA ARG A 51 12.22 -4.47 -15.64
C ARG A 51 11.99 -3.65 -14.38
N ALA A 52 12.58 -2.46 -14.32
CA ALA A 52 12.36 -1.48 -13.25
C ALA A 52 10.87 -1.08 -13.15
N LEU A 53 10.21 -0.87 -14.30
CA LEU A 53 8.77 -0.58 -14.35
C LEU A 53 7.93 -1.75 -13.86
N GLU A 54 8.30 -3.00 -14.21
CA GLU A 54 7.63 -4.20 -13.68
C GLU A 54 7.78 -4.30 -12.16
N ILE A 55 9.00 -4.10 -11.64
CA ILE A 55 9.28 -4.14 -10.19
C ILE A 55 8.44 -3.11 -9.43
N ILE A 56 8.39 -1.85 -9.90
CA ILE A 56 7.56 -0.82 -9.26
C ILE A 56 6.08 -1.16 -9.33
N ARG A 57 5.62 -1.75 -10.44
CA ARG A 57 4.23 -2.13 -10.65
C ARG A 57 3.81 -3.30 -9.75
N GLU A 58 4.71 -4.24 -9.51
CA GLU A 58 4.53 -5.36 -8.57
C GLU A 58 4.69 -4.92 -7.11
N CYS A 59 5.41 -3.82 -6.85
CA CYS A 59 5.54 -3.20 -5.54
C CYS A 59 4.19 -2.62 -5.09
N LYS A 60 3.33 -3.50 -4.59
CA LYS A 60 2.12 -3.15 -3.85
C LYS A 60 2.53 -3.03 -2.40
N ALA A 61 2.35 -1.87 -1.80
CA ALA A 61 2.61 -1.72 -0.37
C ALA A 61 1.65 -2.64 0.37
N GLU A 62 2.12 -3.71 0.99
CA GLU A 62 1.31 -4.46 1.94
C GLU A 62 1.38 -3.73 3.28
N VAL A 63 0.41 -2.86 3.52
CA VAL A 63 0.30 -2.17 4.79
C VAL A 63 -0.22 -3.18 5.82
N LYS A 64 0.70 -3.82 6.54
CA LYS A 64 0.33 -4.57 7.75
C LYS A 64 -0.13 -3.56 8.79
N THR A 65 -1.45 -3.48 9.00
CA THR A 65 -2.06 -2.65 10.04
C THR A 65 -1.79 -3.18 11.46
N ASP A 66 -1.17 -4.34 11.60
CA ASP A 66 -0.66 -4.88 12.87
C ASP A 66 0.68 -4.22 13.23
N MET A 67 0.66 -2.91 13.44
CA MET A 67 1.73 -2.30 14.25
C MET A 67 1.36 -2.56 15.72
N GLU A 68 1.93 -3.62 16.29
CA GLU A 68 2.01 -3.77 17.74
C GLU A 68 2.81 -2.59 18.28
N ILE A 69 2.12 -1.55 18.71
CA ILE A 69 2.69 -0.50 19.55
C ILE A 69 2.97 -1.17 20.90
N LYS A 70 4.24 -1.53 21.12
CA LYS A 70 4.75 -1.97 22.43
C LYS A 70 4.98 -0.78 23.36
#